data_AF-A0A3B8PJS6-F1
#
_entry.id   AF-A0A3B8PJS6-F1
#
_cell.length_a   1.000
_cell.length_b   1.000
_cell.length_c   1.000
_cell.angle_alpha   90.00
_cell.angle_beta   90.00
_cell.angle_gamma   90.00
#
_symmetry.space_group_name_H-M   'P 1'
#
loop_
_entity.id
_entity.type
_entity.pdbx_description
1 polymer ?
#
loop_
_entity_poly.entity_id
_entity_poly.type
_entity_poly.pdbx_seq_one_letter_code
_entity_poly.pdbx_strand_id
1 'polypeptide(L)'
;MPRYPQNNLAACMLPWTEDFELDVPVFERHIQSTLDDGYKCLYLMGTAGEGYAMTEDRFRRVVDVFAGLAVRDGIDPQIGVIGTSMEQSIQRIQFAYDLGIRMFQISLPSWGTLDEAETMLFFETVCGGFPDCRFLHYNLPRAGRIIQGPRVPPDRRSGSQPGGHQEQFHRLRPHV
;
A
#
# COMPACT_ATOMS: atom_id res chain seq x y z
N MET A 1 -9.43 15.10 -17.02
CA MET A 1 -9.24 13.73 -16.50
C MET A 1 -9.65 13.70 -15.03
N PRO A 2 -10.27 12.61 -14.53
CA PRO A 2 -10.56 12.48 -13.11
C PRO A 2 -9.27 12.55 -12.29
N ARG A 3 -9.35 13.18 -11.11
CA ARG A 3 -8.21 13.36 -10.18
C ARG A 3 -7.67 12.02 -9.64
N TYR A 4 -8.48 10.97 -9.74
CA TYR A 4 -8.22 9.63 -9.21
C TYR A 4 -8.58 8.56 -10.24
N PRO A 5 -7.82 7.45 -10.33
CA PRO A 5 -8.27 6.27 -11.08
C PRO A 5 -9.59 5.78 -10.48
N GLN A 6 -10.60 5.59 -11.33
CA GLN A 6 -11.90 5.03 -10.92
C GLN A 6 -11.94 3.55 -11.31
N ASN A 7 -11.04 2.77 -10.70
CA ASN A 7 -10.91 1.34 -10.95
C ASN A 7 -11.16 0.55 -9.66
N ASN A 8 -11.58 -0.70 -9.80
CA ASN A 8 -11.60 -1.63 -8.68
C ASN A 8 -10.16 -2.02 -8.33
N LEU A 9 -9.81 -1.91 -7.03
CA LEU A 9 -8.55 -2.39 -6.49
C LEU A 9 -8.76 -3.82 -5.97
N ALA A 10 -8.22 -4.81 -6.70
CA ALA A 10 -8.28 -6.20 -6.28
C ALA A 10 -7.22 -6.48 -5.20
N ALA A 11 -7.67 -6.70 -3.97
CA ALA A 11 -6.79 -7.20 -2.91
C ALA A 11 -6.55 -8.71 -3.12
N CYS A 12 -5.31 -9.09 -3.41
CA CYS A 12 -4.92 -10.48 -3.60
C CYS A 12 -4.30 -11.03 -2.32
N MET A 13 -4.68 -12.26 -1.96
CA MET A 13 -4.27 -12.90 -0.71
C MET A 13 -3.02 -13.76 -0.92
N LEU A 14 -2.25 -13.99 0.14
CA LEU A 14 -1.03 -14.78 0.10
C LEU A 14 -1.34 -16.23 0.50
N PRO A 15 -1.17 -17.21 -0.40
CA PRO A 15 -1.33 -18.62 -0.04
C PRO A 15 -0.05 -19.14 0.62
N TRP A 16 -0.18 -19.65 1.84
CA TRP A 16 0.91 -20.25 2.61
C TRP A 16 0.79 -21.77 2.62
N THR A 17 1.93 -22.47 2.57
CA THR A 17 2.02 -23.90 2.84
C THR A 17 1.90 -24.19 4.33
N GLU A 18 1.79 -25.47 4.71
CA GLU A 18 1.79 -25.90 6.11
C GLU A 18 3.08 -25.52 6.85
N ASP A 19 4.19 -25.37 6.12
CA ASP A 19 5.49 -24.93 6.64
C ASP A 19 5.65 -23.40 6.68
N PHE A 20 4.57 -22.64 6.42
CA PHE A 20 4.56 -21.17 6.35
C PHE A 20 5.47 -20.57 5.27
N GLU A 21 5.65 -21.30 4.16
CA GLU A 21 6.31 -20.80 2.97
C GLU A 21 5.28 -20.37 1.91
N LEU A 22 5.65 -19.44 1.03
CA LEU A 22 4.75 -19.01 -0.04
C LEU A 22 4.50 -20.17 -1.00
N ASP A 23 3.23 -20.56 -1.19
CA ASP A 23 2.85 -21.50 -2.25
C ASP A 23 2.86 -20.76 -3.60
N VAL A 24 4.05 -20.72 -4.22
CA VAL A 24 4.28 -19.97 -5.46
C VAL A 24 3.34 -20.42 -6.58
N PRO A 25 3.16 -21.73 -6.89
CA PRO A 25 2.23 -22.14 -7.93
C PRO A 25 0.78 -21.71 -7.69
N VAL A 26 0.29 -21.78 -6.45
CA VAL A 26 -1.06 -21.30 -6.12
C VAL A 26 -1.13 -19.79 -6.25
N PHE A 27 -0.11 -19.08 -5.79
CA PHE A 27 -0.05 -17.62 -5.85
C PHE A 27 -0.04 -17.10 -7.29
N GLU A 28 0.80 -17.65 -8.16
CA GLU A 28 0.88 -17.27 -9.57
C GLU A 28 -0.46 -17.48 -10.27
N ARG A 29 -1.12 -18.63 -10.04
CA ARG A 29 -2.47 -18.87 -10.57
C ARG A 29 -3.49 -17.86 -10.05
N HIS A 30 -3.45 -17.54 -8.75
CA HIS A 30 -4.36 -16.55 -8.17
C HIS A 30 -4.20 -15.15 -8.80
N ILE A 31 -2.95 -14.70 -8.98
CA ILE A 31 -2.66 -13.42 -9.62
C ILE A 31 -3.10 -13.45 -11.10
N GLN A 32 -2.76 -14.52 -11.83
CA GLN A 32 -3.13 -14.64 -13.23
C GLN A 32 -4.65 -14.67 -13.44
N SER A 33 -5.40 -15.44 -12.64
CA SER A 33 -6.87 -15.43 -12.70
C SER A 33 -7.46 -14.05 -12.41
N THR A 34 -6.89 -13.32 -11.44
CA THR A 34 -7.33 -11.93 -11.16
C THR A 34 -7.11 -11.02 -12.37
N LEU A 35 -5.99 -11.17 -13.08
CA LEU A 35 -5.69 -10.42 -14.29
C LEU A 35 -6.63 -10.83 -15.46
N ASP A 36 -6.91 -12.12 -15.61
CA ASP A 36 -7.81 -12.67 -16.63
C ASP A 36 -9.26 -12.21 -16.42
N ASP A 37 -9.67 -12.00 -15.18
CA ASP A 37 -10.96 -11.41 -14.79
C ASP A 37 -11.06 -9.89 -15.11
N GLY A 38 -10.00 -9.30 -15.65
CA GLY A 38 -9.97 -7.93 -16.16
C GLY A 38 -9.58 -6.86 -15.13
N TYR A 39 -9.11 -7.26 -13.94
CA TYR A 39 -8.59 -6.31 -12.97
C TYR A 39 -7.27 -5.69 -13.45
N LYS A 40 -7.20 -4.37 -13.36
CA LYS A 40 -6.00 -3.59 -13.73
C LYS A 40 -5.21 -3.12 -12.51
N CYS A 41 -5.88 -2.89 -11.39
CA CYS A 41 -5.25 -2.44 -10.16
C CYS A 41 -5.24 -3.60 -9.17
N LEU A 42 -4.07 -4.17 -8.93
CA LEU A 42 -3.88 -5.30 -8.01
C LEU A 42 -3.13 -4.81 -6.78
N TYR A 43 -3.52 -5.31 -5.61
CA TYR A 43 -2.98 -4.87 -4.34
C TYR A 43 -2.59 -6.07 -3.47
N LEU A 44 -1.36 -6.03 -2.94
CA LEU A 44 -0.86 -7.01 -1.99
C LEU A 44 -0.50 -6.38 -0.65
N MET A 45 -0.47 -7.22 0.38
CA MET A 45 0.18 -6.93 1.67
C MET A 45 -0.40 -5.72 2.42
N GLY A 46 -1.71 -5.50 2.29
CA GLY A 46 -2.47 -4.80 3.32
C GLY A 46 -2.60 -5.62 4.59
N THR A 47 -3.45 -5.17 5.52
CA THR A 47 -3.71 -5.92 6.76
C THR A 47 -4.26 -7.32 6.46
N ALA A 48 -5.22 -7.45 5.54
CA ALA A 48 -5.78 -8.74 5.17
C ALA A 48 -4.75 -9.65 4.49
N GLY A 49 -3.90 -9.10 3.62
CA GLY A 49 -2.79 -9.81 2.98
C GLY A 49 -1.56 -9.99 3.88
N GLU A 50 -1.71 -9.82 5.20
CA GLU A 50 -0.70 -10.12 6.22
C GLU A 50 0.66 -9.43 6.02
N GLY A 51 0.68 -8.24 5.42
CA GLY A 51 1.93 -7.51 5.12
C GLY A 51 2.83 -7.22 6.33
N TYR A 52 2.25 -7.26 7.54
CA TYR A 52 2.94 -7.09 8.82
C TYR A 52 3.54 -8.38 9.40
N ALA A 53 3.21 -9.56 8.87
CA ALA A 53 3.43 -10.85 9.52
C ALA A 53 4.58 -11.69 8.93
N MET A 54 5.46 -11.08 8.13
CA MET A 54 6.51 -11.80 7.42
C MET A 54 7.89 -11.18 7.62
N THR A 55 8.93 -12.02 7.49
CA THR A 55 10.32 -11.60 7.43
C THR A 55 10.60 -10.80 6.16
N GLU A 56 11.72 -10.07 6.13
CA GLU A 56 12.12 -9.33 4.92
C GLU A 56 12.37 -10.25 3.72
N ASP A 57 12.94 -11.44 3.92
CA ASP A 57 13.18 -12.38 2.82
C ASP A 57 11.88 -12.95 2.24
N ARG A 58 10.88 -13.21 3.09
CA ARG A 58 9.54 -13.62 2.64
C ARG A 58 8.84 -12.48 1.90
N PHE A 59 8.93 -11.26 2.43
CA PHE A 59 8.43 -10.06 1.73
C PHE A 59 9.04 -9.95 0.33
N ARG A 60 10.37 -10.04 0.23
CA ARG A 60 11.08 -9.99 -1.06
C ARG A 60 10.61 -11.09 -2.01
N ARG A 61 10.45 -12.32 -1.51
CA ARG A 61 9.98 -13.45 -2.32
C ARG A 61 8.57 -13.23 -2.87
N VAL A 62 7.64 -12.72 -2.06
CA VAL A 62 6.27 -12.39 -2.49
C VAL A 62 6.30 -11.31 -3.56
N VAL A 63 7.04 -10.22 -3.33
CA VAL A 63 7.11 -9.09 -4.27
C VAL A 63 7.76 -9.49 -5.58
N ASP A 64 8.82 -10.30 -5.55
CA ASP A 64 9.52 -10.82 -6.73
C ASP A 64 8.56 -11.61 -7.66
N VAL A 65 7.85 -12.59 -7.10
CA VAL A 65 6.88 -13.39 -7.86
C VAL A 65 5.75 -12.52 -8.42
N PHE A 66 5.21 -11.61 -7.61
CA PHE A 66 4.14 -10.72 -8.05
C PHE A 66 4.59 -9.76 -9.15
N ALA A 67 5.76 -9.15 -9.01
CA ALA A 67 6.29 -8.22 -10.00
C ALA A 67 6.50 -8.89 -11.35
N GLY A 68 6.99 -10.14 -11.37
CA GLY A 68 7.17 -10.92 -12.60
C GLY A 68 5.89 -11.14 -13.42
N LEU A 69 4.71 -11.07 -12.79
CA LEU A 69 3.41 -11.21 -13.45
C LEU A 69 2.73 -9.86 -13.73
N ALA A 70 2.85 -8.91 -12.79
CA ALA A 70 2.01 -7.72 -12.76
C ALA A 70 2.71 -6.44 -13.26
N VAL A 71 4.05 -6.40 -13.33
CA VAL A 71 4.79 -5.25 -13.87
C VAL A 71 4.81 -5.34 -15.39
N ARG A 72 3.78 -4.78 -16.03
CA ARG A 72 3.61 -4.70 -17.48
C ARG A 72 2.61 -3.63 -17.87
N ASP A 73 2.59 -3.27 -19.15
CA ASP A 73 1.72 -2.23 -19.68
C ASP A 73 0.23 -2.49 -19.37
N GLY A 74 -0.46 -1.45 -18.91
CA GLY A 74 -1.90 -1.49 -18.63
C GLY A 74 -2.29 -2.09 -17.27
N ILE A 75 -1.32 -2.61 -16.51
CA ILE A 75 -1.51 -3.10 -15.13
C ILE A 75 -0.86 -2.10 -14.16
N ASP A 76 -1.49 -1.94 -13.00
CA ASP A 76 -1.11 -1.00 -11.95
C ASP A 76 -0.94 -1.75 -10.62
N PRO A 77 0.19 -2.45 -10.43
CA PRO A 77 0.45 -3.21 -9.22
C PRO A 77 0.78 -2.28 -8.04
N GLN A 78 0.16 -2.57 -6.89
CA GLN A 78 0.34 -1.84 -5.64
C GLN A 78 0.85 -2.77 -4.54
N ILE A 79 1.85 -2.30 -3.79
CA ILE A 79 2.39 -3.01 -2.62
C ILE A 79 2.05 -2.26 -1.33
N GLY A 80 1.46 -2.98 -0.37
CA GLY A 80 1.32 -2.55 1.00
C GLY A 80 2.64 -2.65 1.74
N VAL A 81 3.09 -1.53 2.27
CA VAL A 81 4.31 -1.41 3.07
C VAL A 81 3.89 -1.06 4.48
N ILE A 82 3.72 -2.11 5.28
CA ILE A 82 3.50 -2.03 6.72
C ILE A 82 4.84 -2.35 7.38
N GLY A 83 5.33 -1.43 8.21
CA GLY A 83 6.60 -1.58 8.91
C GLY A 83 6.56 -0.90 10.28
N THR A 84 7.48 -1.30 11.16
CA THR A 84 7.59 -0.72 12.52
C THR A 84 8.61 0.41 12.59
N SER A 85 9.36 0.66 11.52
CA SER A 85 10.29 1.79 11.40
C SER A 85 10.26 2.40 10.01
N MET A 86 10.66 3.68 9.91
CA MET A 86 10.82 4.36 8.62
C MET A 86 11.83 3.66 7.72
N GLU A 87 12.94 3.19 8.30
CA GLU A 87 14.00 2.48 7.57
C GLU A 87 13.46 1.20 6.93
N GLN A 88 12.68 0.40 7.66
CA GLN A 88 12.05 -0.80 7.12
C GLN A 88 11.11 -0.47 5.96
N SER A 89 10.32 0.61 6.09
CA SER A 89 9.46 1.07 4.99
C SER A 89 10.28 1.44 3.75
N ILE A 90 11.38 2.19 3.91
CA ILE A 90 12.26 2.59 2.80
C ILE A 90 12.88 1.36 2.13
N GLN A 91 13.38 0.38 2.90
CA GLN A 91 13.98 -0.84 2.35
C GLN A 91 12.97 -1.65 1.53
N ARG A 92 11.74 -1.81 2.03
CA ARG A 92 10.66 -2.51 1.34
C ARG A 92 10.21 -1.79 0.07
N ILE A 93 10.09 -0.46 0.13
CA ILE A 93 9.76 0.37 -1.04
C ILE A 93 10.87 0.27 -2.08
N GLN A 94 12.13 0.42 -1.69
CA GLN A 94 13.28 0.34 -2.61
C GLN A 94 13.30 -0.99 -3.35
N PHE A 95 13.13 -2.11 -2.64
CA PHE A 95 13.13 -3.43 -3.27
C PHE A 95 12.03 -3.56 -4.33
N ALA A 96 10.80 -3.19 -3.99
CA ALA A 96 9.68 -3.24 -4.92
C ALA A 96 9.83 -2.22 -6.08
N TYR A 97 10.40 -1.06 -5.80
CA TYR A 97 10.72 -0.02 -6.77
C TYR A 97 11.71 -0.51 -7.82
N ASP A 98 12.76 -1.21 -7.40
CA ASP A 98 13.77 -1.78 -8.28
C ASP A 98 13.18 -2.84 -9.24
N LEU A 99 12.09 -3.48 -8.83
CA LEU A 99 11.30 -4.42 -9.65
C LEU A 99 10.26 -3.75 -10.55
N GLY A 100 10.18 -2.41 -10.55
CA GLY A 100 9.28 -1.64 -11.42
C GLY A 100 7.92 -1.27 -10.80
N ILE A 101 7.66 -1.60 -9.53
CA ILE A 101 6.46 -1.17 -8.82
C ILE A 101 6.53 0.34 -8.57
N ARG A 102 5.41 1.05 -8.78
CA ARG A 102 5.33 2.51 -8.60
C ARG A 102 4.15 2.97 -7.75
N MET A 103 3.37 2.06 -7.19
CA MET A 103 2.24 2.37 -6.31
C MET A 103 2.42 1.69 -4.96
N PHE A 104 2.41 2.47 -3.88
CA PHE A 104 2.64 1.98 -2.52
C PHE A 104 1.56 2.45 -1.57
N GLN A 105 1.07 1.52 -0.74
CA GLN A 105 0.28 1.87 0.44
C GLN A 105 1.20 1.94 1.65
N ILE A 106 1.33 3.10 2.29
CA ILE A 106 2.21 3.30 3.46
C ILE A 106 1.39 3.65 4.72
N SER A 107 1.70 3.01 5.84
CA SER A 107 1.19 3.40 7.16
C SER A 107 2.29 4.05 7.99
N LEU A 108 1.92 4.93 8.92
CA LEU A 108 2.89 5.40 9.91
C LEU A 108 3.35 4.22 10.79
N PRO A 109 4.62 4.21 11.24
CA PRO A 109 5.10 3.26 12.23
C PRO A 109 4.20 3.23 13.47
N SER A 110 3.76 2.05 13.90
CA SER A 110 2.73 1.91 14.95
C SER A 110 3.28 1.63 16.36
N TRP A 111 4.60 1.62 16.56
CA TRP A 111 5.20 1.28 17.85
C TRP A 111 5.16 2.45 18.86
N GLY A 112 5.09 3.69 18.36
CA GLY A 112 4.97 4.90 19.16
C GLY A 112 4.13 5.93 18.42
N THR A 113 3.52 6.86 19.16
CA THR A 113 2.83 7.99 18.54
C THR A 113 3.88 8.99 18.06
N LEU A 114 3.79 9.37 16.79
CA LEU A 114 4.63 10.42 16.21
C LEU A 114 3.99 11.79 16.46
N ASP A 115 4.83 12.79 16.71
CA ASP A 115 4.39 14.19 16.67
C ASP A 115 4.20 14.69 15.22
N GLU A 116 3.84 15.96 15.06
CA GLU A 116 3.62 16.54 13.73
C GLU A 116 4.89 16.61 12.88
N ALA A 117 6.00 17.02 13.50
CA ALA A 117 7.27 17.18 12.82
C ALA A 117 7.81 15.81 12.38
N GLU A 118 7.71 14.80 13.24
CA GLU A 118 8.08 13.42 12.94
C GLU A 118 7.19 12.82 11.84
N THR A 119 5.88 13.10 11.88
CA THR A 119 4.94 12.67 10.84
C THR A 119 5.28 13.29 9.48
N MET A 120 5.56 14.60 9.45
CA MET A 120 5.95 15.29 8.22
C MET A 120 7.31 14.82 7.70
N LEU A 121 8.29 14.67 8.60
CA LEU A 121 9.61 14.13 8.27
C LEU A 121 9.51 12.73 7.66
N PHE A 122 8.62 11.87 8.17
CA PHE A 122 8.38 10.54 7.60
C PHE A 122 7.91 10.65 6.15
N PHE A 123 6.91 11.47 5.85
CA PHE A 123 6.41 11.59 4.48
C PHE A 123 7.38 12.30 3.54
N GLU A 124 8.07 13.34 3.99
CA GLU A 124 9.09 14.02 3.21
C GLU A 124 10.23 13.08 2.85
N THR A 125 10.69 12.28 3.82
CA THR A 125 11.78 11.31 3.61
C THR A 125 11.32 10.17 2.71
N VAL A 126 10.21 9.50 3.06
CA VAL A 126 9.73 8.32 2.34
C VAL A 126 9.23 8.70 0.95
N CYS A 127 8.34 9.68 0.81
CA CYS A 127 7.81 10.05 -0.50
C CYS A 127 8.82 10.85 -1.34
N GLY A 128 9.67 11.67 -0.70
CA GLY A 128 10.71 12.44 -1.39
C GLY A 128 11.85 11.56 -1.93
N GLY A 129 12.13 10.42 -1.29
CA GLY A 129 13.11 9.43 -1.77
C GLY A 129 12.69 8.71 -3.06
N PHE A 130 11.41 8.72 -3.41
CA PHE A 130 10.85 8.03 -4.58
C PHE A 130 9.88 8.96 -5.36
N PRO A 131 10.41 10.01 -6.02
CA PRO A 131 9.59 11.11 -6.56
C PRO A 131 8.71 10.72 -7.76
N ASP A 132 9.04 9.64 -8.47
CA ASP A 132 8.25 9.09 -9.58
C ASP A 132 7.18 8.07 -9.11
N CYS A 133 7.13 7.79 -7.82
CA CYS A 133 6.16 6.87 -7.23
C CYS A 133 4.87 7.56 -6.78
N ARG A 134 3.88 6.73 -6.50
CA ARG A 134 2.55 7.11 -6.04
C ARG A 134 2.32 6.47 -4.69
N PHE A 135 1.92 7.29 -3.73
CA PHE A 135 1.69 6.85 -2.37
C PHE A 135 0.23 6.98 -2.00
N LEU A 136 -0.25 6.02 -1.23
CA LEU A 136 -1.54 6.04 -0.60
C LEU A 136 -1.30 5.82 0.89
N HIS A 137 -1.54 6.86 1.68
CA HIS A 137 -1.40 6.78 3.12
C HIS A 137 -2.57 6.00 3.69
N TYR A 138 -2.27 4.93 4.42
CA TYR A 138 -3.23 4.15 5.17
C TYR A 138 -3.33 4.71 6.60
N ASN A 139 -4.38 5.48 6.83
CA ASN A 139 -4.59 6.25 8.05
C ASN A 139 -5.23 5.39 9.14
N LEU A 140 -4.40 4.81 10.01
CA LEU A 140 -4.83 3.91 11.08
C LEU A 140 -4.84 4.64 12.44
N PRO A 141 -5.93 4.53 13.24
CA PRO A 141 -5.98 5.10 14.59
C PRO A 141 -4.87 4.58 15.51
N ARG A 142 -4.33 3.39 15.21
CA ARG A 142 -3.25 2.73 15.97
C ARG A 142 -1.93 3.50 15.96
N ALA A 143 -1.72 4.41 14.99
CA ALA A 143 -0.55 5.29 14.97
C ALA A 143 -0.70 6.51 15.92
N GLY A 144 -1.78 6.58 16.70
CA GLY A 144 -2.04 7.64 17.69
C GLY A 144 -2.55 8.96 17.10
N ARG A 145 -2.42 9.16 15.78
CA ARG A 145 -2.92 10.35 15.08
C ARG A 145 -3.62 9.98 13.77
N ILE A 146 -4.81 10.56 13.56
CA ILE A 146 -5.52 10.51 12.28
C ILE A 146 -5.17 11.77 11.50
N ILE A 147 -4.51 11.60 10.36
CA ILE A 147 -4.15 12.73 9.51
C ILE A 147 -5.36 13.16 8.70
N GLN A 148 -5.78 14.41 8.82
CA GLN A 148 -6.88 14.94 8.02
C GLN A 148 -6.34 15.55 6.72
N GLY A 149 -6.93 15.19 5.59
CA GLY A 149 -6.70 15.92 4.34
C GLY A 149 -7.17 17.38 4.43
N PRO A 150 -6.82 18.23 3.44
CA PRO A 150 -7.30 19.61 3.39
C PRO A 150 -8.83 19.62 3.48
N ARG A 151 -9.35 20.41 4.42
CA ARG A 151 -10.76 20.46 4.77
C ARG A 151 -11.57 20.94 3.56
N VAL A 152 -12.21 20.02 2.84
CA VAL A 152 -13.22 20.35 1.83
C VAL A 152 -14.50 20.72 2.59
N PRO A 153 -15.07 21.93 2.43
CA PRO A 153 -16.32 22.27 3.08
C PRO A 153 -17.39 21.24 2.71
N PRO A 154 -18.23 20.78 3.65
CA PRO A 154 -19.25 19.80 3.33
C PRO A 154 -20.19 20.38 2.27
N ASP A 155 -20.30 19.70 1.13
CA ASP A 155 -21.43 19.91 0.23
C ASP A 155 -22.70 19.47 0.97
N ARG A 156 -23.75 20.30 0.95
CA ARG A 156 -25.00 20.12 1.71
C ARG A 156 -25.84 18.92 1.26
N ARG A 157 -25.27 17.94 0.54
CA ARG A 157 -25.99 16.82 -0.09
C ARG A 157 -25.52 15.41 0.26
N SER A 158 -24.67 15.21 1.26
CA SER A 158 -24.39 13.86 1.76
C SER A 158 -24.75 13.73 3.25
N GLY A 159 -25.80 12.95 3.51
CA GLY A 159 -26.19 12.56 4.85
C GLY A 159 -25.08 11.75 5.53
N SER A 160 -24.89 12.02 6.82
CA SER A 160 -23.98 11.30 7.70
C SER A 160 -24.46 9.85 7.91
N GLN A 161 -23.62 8.86 7.58
CA GLN A 161 -23.71 7.54 8.20
C GLN A 161 -22.71 7.44 9.36
N PRO A 162 -23.12 6.97 10.54
CA PRO A 162 -22.21 6.78 11.67
C PRO A 162 -21.53 5.39 11.61
N GLY A 163 -20.26 5.34 12.03
CA GLY A 163 -19.73 4.16 12.72
C GLY A 163 -19.04 3.05 11.91
N GLY A 164 -18.43 3.34 10.76
CA GLY A 164 -17.48 2.42 10.12
C GLY A 164 -16.05 2.93 10.29
N HIS A 165 -15.09 2.04 10.59
CA HIS A 165 -13.67 2.33 10.41
C HIS A 165 -13.38 2.55 8.92
N GLN A 166 -13.61 3.77 8.42
CA GLN A 166 -13.30 4.13 7.05
C GLN A 166 -11.80 4.29 6.90
N GLU A 167 -11.20 3.45 6.06
CA GLU A 167 -9.84 3.61 5.57
C GLU A 167 -9.75 4.94 4.83
N GLN A 168 -9.02 5.91 5.38
CA GLN A 168 -8.84 7.20 4.72
C GLN A 168 -7.53 7.18 3.93
N PHE A 169 -7.68 7.19 2.61
CA PHE A 169 -6.57 7.21 1.67
C PHE A 169 -6.19 8.64 1.31
N HIS A 170 -4.98 9.06 1.69
CA HIS A 170 -4.41 10.34 1.28
C HIS A 170 -3.21 10.11 0.37
N ARG A 171 -3.26 10.64 -0.86
CA ARG A 171 -2.08 10.66 -1.73
C ARG A 171 -1.22 11.85 -1.39
N LEU A 172 -0.05 11.57 -0.83
CA LEU A 172 0.98 12.54 -0.51
C LEU A 172 1.72 12.90 -1.80
N ARG A 173 2.01 14.18 -2.00
CA ARG A 173 2.98 14.61 -3.01
C ARG A 173 4.12 15.32 -2.28
N PRO A 174 5.38 15.07 -2.66
CA PRO A 174 6.43 16.03 -2.35
C PRO A 174 6.08 17.34 -3.06
N HIS A 175 6.02 18.43 -2.30
CA HIS A 175 6.03 19.76 -2.88
C HIS A 175 7.41 19.97 -3.51
N VAL A 176 7.44 20.16 -4.83
CA VAL A 176 8.56 20.85 -5.50
C VAL A 176 8.35 22.34 -5.31
#